data_AF-A0A6G3PPD2-F1
#
_entry.id   AF-A0A6G3PPD2-F1
#
_cell.length_a   1.000
_cell.length_b   1.000
_cell.length_c   1.000
_cell.angle_alpha   90.00
_cell.angle_beta   90.00
_cell.angle_gamma   90.00
#
_symmetry.space_group_name_H-M   'P 1'
#
loop_
_entity.id
_entity.type
_entity.pdbx_description
1 polymer ?
#
loop_
_entity_poly.entity_id
_entity_poly.type
_entity_poly.pdbx_seq_one_letter_code
_entity_poly.pdbx_strand_id
1 'polypeptide(L)'
;MTNEPIRDEPSLFDALYEDENAVVRALRAGASAESSDEEGTTALYLASVQDRPEAVRLLLAAGADPDRASGPEAGDLPLCGAACGGHTEVVEALLSAGARP
;
A
#
# COMPACT_ATOMS: atom_id res chain seq x y z
N MET A 1 13.00 23.39 -18.37
CA MET A 1 14.11 23.33 -17.40
C MET A 1 13.52 23.46 -16.00
N THR A 2 12.89 22.41 -15.49
CA THR A 2 12.53 22.31 -14.07
C THR A 2 13.49 21.30 -13.49
N ASN A 3 14.55 21.84 -12.90
CA ASN A 3 15.55 21.10 -12.16
C ASN A 3 14.95 20.83 -10.78
N GLU A 4 13.98 19.91 -10.70
CA GLU A 4 13.62 19.32 -9.43
C GLU A 4 14.68 18.27 -9.11
N PRO A 5 15.26 18.27 -7.89
CA PRO A 5 16.23 17.25 -7.55
C PRO A 5 15.50 15.91 -7.67
N ILE A 6 16.02 15.03 -8.52
CA ILE A 6 15.75 13.60 -8.43
C ILE A 6 16.37 13.19 -7.09
N ARG A 7 15.66 13.50 -6.01
CA ARG A 7 15.86 12.82 -4.74
C ARG A 7 15.46 11.40 -5.10
N ASP A 8 16.41 10.49 -4.96
CA ASP A 8 16.19 9.06 -4.97
C ASP A 8 15.29 8.74 -3.77
N GLU A 9 14.07 9.28 -3.74
CA GLU A 9 13.06 8.97 -2.75
C GLU A 9 12.61 7.56 -3.11
N PRO A 10 13.01 6.54 -2.33
CA PRO A 10 12.67 5.16 -2.65
C PRO A 10 11.16 5.08 -2.85
N SER A 11 10.76 4.70 -4.08
CA SER A 11 9.36 4.54 -4.43
C SER A 11 8.76 3.49 -3.51
N LEU A 12 7.67 3.84 -2.84
CA LEU A 12 6.94 2.90 -1.98
C LEU A 12 6.48 1.68 -2.79
N PHE A 13 6.24 1.84 -4.09
CA PHE A 13 5.85 0.77 -5.01
C PHE A 13 7.03 -0.16 -5.34
N ASP A 14 8.22 0.37 -5.61
CA ASP A 14 9.41 -0.48 -5.84
C ASP A 14 9.74 -1.29 -4.57
N ALA A 15 9.63 -0.67 -3.41
CA ALA A 15 9.76 -1.33 -2.13
C ALA A 15 8.74 -2.48 -1.92
N LEU A 16 7.53 -2.35 -2.48
CA LEU A 16 6.51 -3.39 -2.47
C LEU A 16 6.81 -4.58 -3.38
N TYR A 17 7.83 -4.50 -4.25
CA TYR A 17 8.35 -5.62 -5.03
C TYR A 17 9.67 -6.20 -4.51
N GLU A 18 10.34 -5.49 -3.60
CA GLU A 18 11.60 -5.93 -2.99
C GLU A 18 11.38 -6.77 -1.72
N ASP A 19 11.36 -6.12 -0.55
CA ASP A 19 11.30 -6.76 0.77
C ASP A 19 10.65 -5.82 1.81
N GLU A 20 10.35 -6.33 3.01
CA GLU A 20 9.70 -5.54 4.05
C GLU A 20 10.60 -4.39 4.55
N ASN A 21 11.93 -4.56 4.52
CA ASN A 21 12.88 -3.52 4.92
C ASN A 21 12.89 -2.37 3.92
N ALA A 22 12.65 -2.62 2.63
CA ALA A 22 12.49 -1.59 1.62
C ALA A 22 11.26 -0.74 1.93
N VAL A 23 10.13 -1.36 2.32
CA VAL A 23 8.90 -0.64 2.70
C VAL A 23 9.15 0.24 3.92
N VAL A 24 9.83 -0.29 4.94
CA VAL A 24 10.22 0.50 6.13
C VAL A 24 11.14 1.66 5.76
N ARG A 25 12.13 1.43 4.88
CA ARG A 25 13.04 2.48 4.42
C ARG A 25 12.29 3.58 3.66
N ALA A 26 11.36 3.22 2.79
CA ALA A 26 10.55 4.18 2.04
C ALA A 26 9.68 5.04 2.98
N LEU A 27 8.95 4.42 3.90
CA LEU A 27 8.14 5.14 4.88
C LEU A 27 9.00 6.07 5.77
N ARG A 28 10.22 5.64 6.14
CA ARG A 28 11.16 6.47 6.91
C ARG A 28 11.80 7.60 6.10
N ALA A 29 11.96 7.42 4.79
CA ALA A 29 12.47 8.46 3.90
C ALA A 29 11.44 9.59 3.69
N GLY A 30 10.17 9.32 4.00
CA GLY A 30 9.07 10.28 3.86
C GLY A 30 8.06 9.90 2.79
N ALA A 31 8.14 8.68 2.24
CA ALA A 31 7.09 8.17 1.36
C ALA A 31 5.75 8.13 2.11
N SER A 32 4.71 8.62 1.47
CA SER A 32 3.36 8.61 2.02
C SER A 32 2.76 7.21 1.88
N ALA A 33 2.26 6.64 2.97
CA ALA A 33 1.52 5.37 2.92
C ALA A 33 0.24 5.44 2.06
N GLU A 34 -0.24 6.66 1.86
CA GLU A 34 -1.40 7.03 1.05
C GLU A 34 -1.05 7.31 -0.44
N SER A 35 0.18 7.01 -0.87
CA SER A 35 0.59 7.21 -2.26
C SER A 35 -0.14 6.27 -3.21
N SER A 36 -0.45 6.79 -4.41
CA SER A 36 -0.94 6.02 -5.54
C SER A 36 0.03 6.11 -6.72
N ASP A 37 0.08 5.09 -7.57
CA ASP A 37 0.81 5.12 -8.83
C ASP A 37 0.04 5.91 -9.92
N GLU A 38 0.57 5.92 -11.14
CA GLU A 38 -0.05 6.61 -12.29
C GLU A 38 -1.39 6.02 -12.73
N GLU A 39 -1.67 4.76 -12.39
CA GLU A 39 -2.93 4.06 -12.66
C GLU A 39 -3.96 4.27 -11.52
N GLY A 40 -3.56 4.98 -10.45
CA GLY A 40 -4.37 5.19 -9.26
C GLY A 40 -4.32 4.02 -8.28
N THR A 41 -3.41 3.07 -8.47
CA THR A 41 -3.22 1.93 -7.57
C THR A 41 -2.63 2.42 -6.26
N THR A 42 -3.30 2.18 -5.14
CA THR A 42 -2.74 2.54 -3.82
C THR A 42 -1.70 1.54 -3.36
N ALA A 43 -0.71 2.01 -2.60
CA ALA A 43 0.29 1.13 -1.99
C ALA A 43 -0.35 0.03 -1.13
N LEU A 44 -1.41 0.37 -0.38
CA LEU A 44 -2.14 -0.57 0.47
C LEU A 44 -2.89 -1.63 -0.34
N TYR A 45 -3.55 -1.26 -1.44
CA TYR A 45 -4.19 -2.21 -2.33
C TYR A 45 -3.15 -3.16 -2.96
N LEU A 46 -2.05 -2.62 -3.47
CA LEU A 46 -0.99 -3.40 -4.07
C LEU A 46 -0.38 -4.41 -3.08
N ALA A 47 -0.12 -3.99 -1.84
CA ALA A 47 0.36 -4.89 -0.78
C ALA A 47 -0.67 -6.00 -0.47
N SER A 48 -1.97 -5.67 -0.57
CA SER A 48 -3.06 -6.58 -0.26
C SER A 48 -3.28 -7.67 -1.32
N VAL A 49 -3.11 -7.33 -2.60
CA VAL A 49 -3.22 -8.29 -3.71
C VAL A 49 -1.96 -9.15 -3.87
N GLN A 50 -0.82 -8.73 -3.32
CA GLN A 50 0.45 -9.48 -3.35
C GLN A 50 0.66 -10.39 -2.14
N ASP A 51 -0.33 -10.53 -1.25
CA ASP A 51 -0.23 -11.30 -0.01
C ASP A 51 0.95 -10.87 0.88
N ARG A 52 1.09 -9.56 1.13
CA ARG A 52 2.18 -9.00 1.95
C ARG A 52 1.67 -8.49 3.30
N PRO A 53 1.34 -9.36 4.26
CA PRO A 53 0.71 -8.95 5.53
C PRO A 53 1.60 -8.01 6.36
N GLU A 54 2.92 -8.18 6.36
CA GLU A 54 3.84 -7.26 7.03
C GLU A 54 3.80 -5.86 6.41
N ALA A 55 3.83 -5.77 5.08
CA ALA A 55 3.77 -4.49 4.39
C ALA A 55 2.42 -3.79 4.64
N VAL A 56 1.31 -4.53 4.62
CA VAL A 56 -0.02 -4.03 4.96
C VAL A 56 -0.05 -3.46 6.37
N ARG A 57 0.46 -4.19 7.37
CA ARG A 57 0.54 -3.71 8.76
C ARG A 57 1.40 -2.44 8.88
N LEU A 58 2.51 -2.36 8.16
CA LEU A 58 3.37 -1.16 8.14
C LEU A 58 2.66 0.05 7.54
N LEU A 59 1.97 -0.13 6.41
CA LEU A 59 1.21 0.93 5.75
C LEU A 59 0.07 1.44 6.63
N LEU A 60 -0.70 0.53 7.23
CA LEU A 60 -1.77 0.87 8.18
C LEU A 60 -1.23 1.59 9.42
N ALA A 61 -0.10 1.12 9.97
CA ALA A 61 0.57 1.80 11.09
C ALA A 61 1.11 3.19 10.73
N ALA A 62 1.47 3.40 9.46
CA ALA A 62 1.86 4.70 8.91
C ALA A 62 0.66 5.60 8.58
N GLY A 63 -0.57 5.15 8.84
CA GLY A 63 -1.79 5.94 8.67
C GLY A 63 -2.47 5.77 7.31
N ALA A 64 -2.18 4.68 6.58
CA ALA A 64 -2.95 4.36 5.38
C ALA A 64 -4.42 4.08 5.72
N ASP A 65 -5.33 4.59 4.89
CA ASP A 65 -6.76 4.36 5.03
C ASP A 65 -7.12 2.96 4.47
N PRO A 66 -7.59 2.02 5.31
CA PRO A 66 -7.94 0.67 4.88
C PRO A 66 -9.10 0.62 3.87
N ASP A 67 -9.92 1.66 3.81
CA ASP A 67 -11.07 1.76 2.90
C ASP A 67 -10.77 2.65 1.69
N ARG A 68 -9.52 3.06 1.51
CA ARG A 68 -9.16 3.87 0.35
C ARG A 68 -9.26 3.06 -0.91
N ALA A 69 -10.18 3.46 -1.76
CA ALA A 69 -10.35 2.86 -3.07
C ALA A 69 -9.12 3.08 -3.95
N SER A 70 -8.79 2.02 -4.68
CA SER A 70 -7.71 1.95 -5.65
C SER A 70 -8.29 2.00 -7.07
N GLY A 71 -7.46 2.43 -8.02
CA GLY A 71 -7.77 2.40 -9.45
C GLY A 71 -8.72 3.50 -9.94
N PRO A 72 -8.94 3.58 -11.26
CA PRO A 72 -9.65 4.68 -11.91
C PRO A 72 -11.16 4.72 -11.61
N GLU A 73 -11.75 3.58 -11.25
CA GLU A 73 -13.19 3.47 -10.95
C GLU A 73 -13.50 3.51 -9.45
N ALA A 74 -12.50 3.69 -8.59
CA ALA A 74 -12.64 3.72 -7.13
C ALA A 74 -13.44 2.52 -6.55
N GLY A 75 -13.41 1.38 -7.26
CA GLY A 75 -14.10 0.15 -6.86
C GLY A 75 -13.19 -0.87 -6.16
N ASP A 76 -11.88 -0.71 -6.28
CA ASP A 76 -10.92 -1.68 -5.81
C ASP A 76 -10.48 -1.37 -4.38
N LEU A 77 -11.20 -1.93 -3.40
CA LEU A 77 -10.81 -1.82 -2.00
C LEU A 77 -9.71 -2.82 -1.66
N PRO A 78 -8.75 -2.45 -0.77
CA PRO A 78 -7.71 -3.37 -0.30
C PRO A 78 -8.28 -4.70 0.21
N LEU A 79 -9.40 -4.64 0.94
CA LEU A 79 -10.07 -5.81 1.49
C LEU A 79 -10.64 -6.72 0.40
N CYS A 80 -11.23 -6.14 -0.66
CA CYS A 80 -11.74 -6.91 -1.80
C CYS A 80 -10.60 -7.62 -2.53
N GLY A 81 -9.47 -6.93 -2.76
CA GLY A 81 -8.29 -7.52 -3.38
C GLY A 81 -7.73 -8.70 -2.58
N ALA A 82 -7.58 -8.53 -1.26
CA ALA A 82 -7.13 -9.58 -0.35
C ALA A 82 -8.11 -10.77 -0.30
N ALA A 83 -9.42 -10.50 -0.23
CA ALA A 83 -10.45 -11.53 -0.17
C ALA A 83 -10.54 -12.34 -1.47
N CYS A 84 -10.41 -11.68 -2.63
CA CYS A 84 -10.38 -12.35 -3.94
C CYS A 84 -9.17 -13.28 -4.09
N GLY A 85 -8.02 -12.90 -3.53
CA GLY A 85 -6.81 -13.73 -3.51
C GLY A 85 -6.81 -14.84 -2.44
N GLY A 86 -7.71 -14.79 -1.46
CA GLY A 86 -7.73 -15.70 -0.32
C GLY A 86 -6.65 -15.39 0.74
N HIS A 87 -6.10 -14.17 0.73
CA HIS A 87 -5.03 -13.71 1.62
C HIS A 87 -5.55 -13.46 3.03
N THR A 88 -5.76 -14.55 3.78
CA THR A 88 -6.46 -14.52 5.07
C THR A 88 -5.77 -13.61 6.09
N GLU A 89 -4.44 -13.64 6.17
CA GLU A 89 -3.69 -12.79 7.11
C GLU A 89 -3.81 -11.30 6.77
N VAL A 90 -3.85 -10.97 5.48
CA VAL A 90 -4.06 -9.60 5.01
C VAL A 90 -5.49 -9.13 5.33
N VAL A 91 -6.49 -9.97 5.06
CA VAL A 91 -7.90 -9.70 5.39
C VAL A 91 -8.05 -9.41 6.88
N GLU A 92 -7.46 -10.25 7.74
CA GLU A 92 -7.46 -10.05 9.19
C GLU A 92 -6.77 -8.74 9.60
N ALA A 93 -5.64 -8.40 8.97
CA ALA A 93 -4.93 -7.16 9.24
C ALA A 93 -5.76 -5.92 8.87
N LEU A 94 -6.40 -5.93 7.71
CA LEU A 94 -7.28 -4.85 7.23
C LEU A 94 -8.51 -4.69 8.14
N LEU A 95 -9.19 -5.79 8.46
CA LEU A 95 -10.35 -5.76 9.38
C LEU A 95 -9.96 -5.27 10.78
N SER A 96 -8.79 -5.68 11.27
CA SER A 96 -8.26 -5.21 12.57
C SER A 96 -7.94 -3.72 12.57
N ALA A 97 -7.60 -3.16 11.40
CA ALA A 97 -7.41 -1.72 11.22
C ALA A 97 -8.72 -0.95 10.96
N GLY A 98 -9.87 -1.63 10.94
CA GLY A 98 -11.18 -1.01 10.77
C GLY A 98 -11.69 -0.96 9.33
N ALA A 99 -11.11 -1.75 8.41
CA ALA A 99 -11.65 -1.91 7.06
C ALA A 99 -13.11 -2.36 7.11
N ARG A 100 -13.93 -1.81 6.20
CA ARG A 100 -15.34 -2.21 6.08
C ARG A 100 -15.46 -3.49 5.23
N PRO A 101 -16.11 -4.54 5.77
CA PRO A 101 -16.40 -5.77 5.02
C PRO A 101 -17.49 -5.61 3.97
#